data_AF-U9TP00-F1
#
_entry.id   AF-U9TP00-F1
#
_cell.length_a   1.000
_cell.length_b   1.000
_cell.length_c   1.000
_cell.angle_alpha   90.00
_cell.angle_beta   90.00
_cell.angle_gamma   90.00
#
_symmetry.space_group_name_H-M   'P 1'
#
loop_
_entity.id
_entity.type
_entity.pdbx_description
1 polymer ?
#
loop_
_entity_poly.entity_id
_entity_poly.type
_entity_poly.pdbx_seq_one_letter_code
_entity_poly.pdbx_strand_id
1 'polypeptide(L)'
;RNSETTRRAKRNRKKGIKKAPRRQNPWIIYRRDKSANKAFFRLKSSVISKRVSIMWKHEPKEVKDLFEVLAKIAEGIHETEHKDYKYVP
;
A
#
# COMPACT_ATOMS: atom_id res chain seq x y z
N ARG A 1 -6.47 -2.91 -3.79
CA ARG A 1 -6.41 -4.23 -4.47
C ARG A 1 -4.96 -4.59 -4.82
N ASN A 2 -4.56 -5.86 -4.74
CA ASN A 2 -3.23 -6.30 -5.18
C ASN A 2 -3.18 -6.50 -6.70
N SER A 3 -1.97 -6.46 -7.27
CA SER A 3 -1.78 -6.78 -8.69
C SER A 3 -1.84 -8.29 -8.92
N GLU A 4 -2.71 -8.70 -9.85
CA GLU A 4 -2.88 -10.08 -10.29
C GLU A 4 -1.78 -10.55 -11.26
N THR A 5 -0.95 -9.63 -11.75
CA THR A 5 0.07 -9.93 -12.78
C THR A 5 1.42 -10.30 -12.19
N THR A 6 1.63 -10.07 -10.89
CA THR A 6 2.90 -10.38 -10.22
C THR A 6 3.21 -11.89 -10.22
N ARG A 7 4.50 -12.25 -10.20
CA ARG A 7 4.94 -13.64 -10.03
C ARG A 7 4.29 -14.33 -8.83
N ARG A 8 4.12 -13.61 -7.72
CA ARG A 8 3.50 -14.12 -6.50
C ARG A 8 2.00 -14.39 -6.71
N ALA A 9 1.27 -13.45 -7.32
CA ALA A 9 -0.14 -13.63 -7.61
C ALA A 9 -0.37 -14.83 -8.55
N LYS A 10 0.42 -14.94 -9.62
CA LYS A 10 0.38 -16.11 -10.53
C LYS A 10 0.62 -17.43 -9.80
N ARG A 11 1.61 -17.49 -8.91
CA ARG A 11 1.92 -18.69 -8.10
C ARG A 11 0.78 -19.05 -7.14
N ASN A 12 0.24 -18.07 -6.43
CA ASN A 12 -0.87 -18.28 -5.49
C ASN A 12 -2.10 -18.81 -6.23
N ARG A 13 -2.41 -18.24 -7.40
CA ARG A 13 -3.49 -18.70 -8.26
C ARG A 13 -3.32 -20.17 -8.69
N LYS A 14 -2.11 -20.57 -9.14
CA LYS A 14 -1.82 -21.96 -9.52
C LYS A 14 -2.02 -22.94 -8.36
N LYS A 15 -1.81 -22.51 -7.12
CA LYS A 15 -1.99 -23.33 -5.91
C LYS A 15 -3.39 -23.21 -5.27
N GLY A 16 -4.31 -22.45 -5.86
CA GLY A 16 -5.62 -22.18 -5.27
C GLY A 16 -5.58 -21.33 -3.99
N ILE A 17 -4.43 -20.72 -3.66
CA ILE A 17 -4.26 -19.96 -2.42
C ILE A 17 -4.85 -18.56 -2.59
N LYS A 18 -5.99 -18.29 -1.95
CA LYS A 18 -6.58 -16.95 -1.86
C LYS A 18 -6.03 -16.22 -0.63
N LYS A 19 -4.84 -15.62 -0.75
CA LYS A 19 -4.23 -14.84 0.33
C LYS A 19 -4.68 -13.38 0.27
N ALA A 20 -5.42 -12.94 1.29
CA ALA A 20 -5.80 -11.55 1.44
C ALA A 20 -4.56 -10.63 1.53
N PRO A 21 -4.62 -9.42 0.94
CA PRO A 21 -3.56 -8.43 1.03
C PRO A 21 -3.33 -7.99 2.49
N ARG A 22 -2.15 -7.44 2.77
CA ARG A 22 -1.90 -6.76 4.06
C ARG A 22 -2.69 -5.45 4.12
N ARG A 23 -3.12 -5.09 5.32
CA ARG A 23 -3.63 -3.75 5.64
C ARG A 23 -2.61 -2.69 5.21
N GLN A 24 -3.10 -1.56 4.72
CA GLN A 24 -2.24 -0.47 4.26
C GLN A 24 -2.06 0.55 5.36
N ASN A 25 -0.82 0.78 5.77
CA ASN A 25 -0.50 1.85 6.72
C ASN A 25 -0.51 3.23 6.02
N PRO A 26 -0.43 4.33 6.78
CA PRO A 26 -0.47 5.70 6.24
C PRO A 26 0.58 5.95 5.15
N TRP A 27 1.81 5.48 5.38
CA TRP A 27 2.92 5.64 4.46
C TRP A 27 2.70 4.93 3.12
N ILE A 28 2.10 3.73 3.12
CA ILE A 28 1.79 2.99 1.89
C ILE A 28 0.73 3.73 1.07
N ILE A 29 -0.29 4.28 1.73
CA ILE A 29 -1.35 5.07 1.08
C ILE A 29 -0.73 6.33 0.47
N TYR A 30 0.03 7.09 1.26
CA TYR A 30 0.77 8.28 0.81
C TYR A 30 1.69 7.98 -0.38
N ARG A 31 2.46 6.89 -0.30
CA ARG A 31 3.37 6.51 -1.39
C ARG A 31 2.62 6.21 -2.67
N ARG A 32 1.48 5.52 -2.60
CA ARG A 32 0.67 5.21 -3.78
C ARG A 32 0.15 6.50 -4.42
N ASP A 33 -0.40 7.40 -3.61
CA ASP A 33 -0.87 8.72 -4.03
C ASP A 33 0.24 9.49 -4.76
N LYS A 34 1.40 9.70 -4.12
CA LYS A 34 2.51 10.44 -4.74
C LYS A 34 3.07 9.74 -5.98
N SER A 35 3.18 8.41 -5.97
CA SER A 35 3.72 7.64 -7.11
C SER A 35 2.80 7.61 -8.33
N ALA A 36 1.53 8.01 -8.20
CA ALA A 36 0.61 8.16 -9.32
C ALA A 36 0.92 9.40 -10.17
N ASN A 37 1.71 10.34 -9.64
CA ASN A 37 2.13 11.53 -10.37
C ASN A 37 3.06 11.16 -11.55
N LYS A 38 2.85 11.79 -12.72
CA LYS A 38 3.64 11.60 -13.93
C LYS A 38 5.15 11.83 -13.72
N ALA A 39 5.55 12.64 -12.74
CA ALA A 39 6.95 12.84 -12.36
C ALA A 39 7.68 11.56 -11.91
N PHE A 40 6.94 10.53 -11.49
CA PHE A 40 7.49 9.23 -11.10
C PHE A 40 7.35 8.16 -12.20
N PHE A 41 6.81 8.51 -13.37
CA PHE A 41 6.62 7.57 -14.47
C PHE A 41 7.96 7.00 -14.96
N ARG A 42 7.98 5.69 -15.27
CA ARG A 42 9.17 4.91 -15.68
C ARG A 42 10.33 4.86 -14.66
N LEU A 43 10.20 5.48 -13.49
CA LEU A 43 11.21 5.33 -12.43
C LEU A 43 11.10 3.95 -11.79
N LYS A 44 12.26 3.40 -11.40
CA LYS A 44 12.32 2.15 -10.64
C LYS A 44 11.63 2.35 -9.29
N SER A 45 10.87 1.34 -8.85
CA SER A 45 10.14 1.36 -7.58
C SER A 45 11.04 1.68 -6.37
N SER A 46 12.32 1.27 -6.40
CA SER A 46 13.31 1.59 -5.36
C SER A 46 13.64 3.10 -5.30
N VAL A 47 13.77 3.76 -6.45
CA VAL A 47 14.03 5.20 -6.56
C VAL A 47 12.82 5.99 -6.09
N ILE A 48 11.62 5.58 -6.50
CA ILE A 48 10.35 6.19 -6.04
C ILE A 48 10.27 6.12 -4.52
N SER A 49 10.52 4.94 -3.92
CA SER A 49 10.48 4.80 -2.46
C SER A 49 11.48 5.71 -1.72
N LYS A 50 12.70 5.88 -2.26
CA LYS A 50 13.68 6.80 -1.67
C LYS A 50 13.20 8.26 -1.71
N ARG A 51 12.73 8.73 -2.87
CA ARG A 51 12.23 10.10 -3.03
C ARG A 51 11.01 10.39 -2.16
N VAL A 52 10.02 9.50 -2.20
CA VAL A 52 8.79 9.62 -1.41
C VAL A 52 9.08 9.58 0.10
N SER A 53 10.07 8.78 0.53
CA SER A 53 10.48 8.75 1.95
C SER A 53 11.02 10.11 2.41
N ILE A 54 11.82 10.80 1.58
CA ILE A 54 12.29 12.16 1.88
C ILE A 54 11.11 13.13 1.95
N MET A 55 10.20 13.07 0.98
CA MET A 55 8.99 13.91 0.98
C MET A 55 8.18 13.69 2.26
N TRP A 56 7.88 12.44 2.61
CA TRP A 56 7.11 12.11 3.81
C TRP A 56 7.74 12.67 5.09
N LYS A 57 9.07 12.70 5.21
CA LYS A 57 9.73 13.30 6.37
C LYS A 57 9.46 14.80 6.48
N HIS A 58 9.41 15.50 5.34
CA HIS A 58 9.27 16.96 5.26
C HIS A 58 7.82 17.43 5.11
N GLU A 59 6.86 16.54 4.85
CA GLU A 59 5.44 16.87 4.84
C GLU A 59 4.99 17.40 6.21
N PRO A 60 4.07 18.39 6.24
CA PRO A 60 3.57 18.98 7.47
C PRO A 60 2.67 18.00 8.22
N LYS A 61 2.38 18.31 9.48
CA LYS A 61 1.70 17.36 10.38
C LYS A 61 0.28 17.05 9.89
N GLU A 62 -0.42 18.04 9.37
CA GLU A 62 -1.79 17.95 8.88
C GLU A 62 -1.92 16.94 7.75
N VAL A 63 -0.93 16.90 6.85
CA VAL A 63 -0.87 15.91 5.78
C VAL A 63 -0.66 14.51 6.36
N LYS A 64 0.25 14.35 7.33
CA LYS A 64 0.48 13.06 7.97
C LYS A 64 -0.77 12.57 8.71
N ASP A 65 -1.44 13.45 9.43
CA ASP A 65 -2.70 13.17 10.14
C ASP A 65 -3.80 12.73 9.17
N LEU A 66 -3.94 13.40 8.01
CA LEU A 66 -4.88 12.98 6.96
C LEU A 66 -4.64 11.53 6.51
N PHE A 67 -3.39 11.17 6.19
CA PHE A 67 -3.06 9.80 5.78
C PHE A 67 -3.20 8.80 6.92
N GLU A 68 -3.10 9.23 8.18
CA GLU A 68 -3.40 8.40 9.34
C GLU A 68 -4.89 8.07 9.42
N VAL A 69 -5.76 9.07 9.26
CA VAL A 69 -7.22 8.87 9.20
C VAL A 69 -7.58 7.95 8.03
N LEU A 70 -6.99 8.16 6.85
CA LEU A 70 -7.20 7.28 5.69
C LEU A 70 -6.79 5.83 5.96
N ALA A 71 -5.70 5.63 6.72
CA ALA A 71 -5.28 4.28 7.10
C ALA A 71 -6.26 3.61 8.07
N LYS A 72 -6.82 4.37 9.03
CA LYS A 72 -7.87 3.86 9.95
C LYS A 72 -9.13 3.45 9.20
N ILE A 73 -9.56 4.25 8.22
CA ILE A 73 -10.69 3.89 7.34
C ILE A 73 -10.37 2.63 6.53
N ALA A 74 -9.16 2.56 5.95
CA ALA A 74 -8.73 1.40 5.17
C ALA A 74 -8.62 0.12 6.02
N GLU A 75 -8.27 0.26 7.30
CA GLU A 75 -8.27 -0.83 8.27
C GLU A 75 -9.69 -1.34 8.56
N GLY A 76 -10.64 -0.44 8.83
CA GLY A 76 -12.04 -0.83 9.03
C GLY A 76 -12.63 -1.56 7.81
N ILE A 77 -12.36 -1.05 6.60
CA ILE A 77 -12.79 -1.75 5.36
C ILE A 77 -12.14 -3.14 5.27
N HIS A 78 -10.84 -3.24 5.52
CA HIS A 78 -10.11 -4.51 5.45
C HIS A 78 -10.64 -5.53 6.45
N GLU A 79 -11.00 -5.11 7.66
CA GLU A 79 -11.62 -5.95 8.69
C GLU A 79 -12.98 -6.48 8.25
N THR A 80 -13.80 -5.65 7.61
CA THR A 80 -15.11 -6.09 7.09
C THR A 80 -14.99 -7.06 5.91
N GLU A 81 -14.05 -6.82 4.99
CA GLU A 81 -13.84 -7.64 3.78
C GLU A 81 -13.09 -8.96 4.08
N HIS A 82 -12.25 -8.97 5.12
CA HIS A 82 -11.36 -10.07 5.45
C HIS A 82 -11.43 -10.42 6.94
N LYS A 83 -12.62 -10.84 7.39
CA LYS A 83 -12.90 -11.18 8.81
C LYS A 83 -11.91 -12.19 9.43
N ASP A 84 -11.47 -13.18 8.65
CA ASP A 84 -10.55 -14.23 9.11
C ASP A 84 -9.06 -13.88 8.87
N TYR A 85 -8.76 -12.61 8.57
CA TYR A 85 -7.40 -12.21 8.29
C TYR A 85 -6.52 -12.19 9.55
N LYS A 86 -5.50 -13.04 9.57
CA LYS A 86 -4.40 -12.98 10.54
C LYS A 86 -3.08 -12.77 9.82
N TYR A 87 -2.30 -11.78 10.25
CA TYR A 87 -0.96 -11.59 9.74
C TYR A 87 -0.03 -12.71 10.27
N VAL A 88 0.61 -13.41 9.35
CA VAL A 88 1.69 -14.39 9.63
C VAL A 88 2.94 -13.88 8.92
N PRO A 89 3.99 -13.49 9.68
CA PRO A 89 5.26 -12.98 9.15
C PRO A 89 5.94 -13.90 8.16
#